data_AF-A0A0K8VUG9-F1
#
_entry.id   AF-A0A0K8VUG9-F1
#
_cell.length_a   1.000
_cell.length_b   1.000
_cell.length_c   1.000
_cell.angle_alpha   90.00
_cell.angle_beta   90.00
_cell.angle_gamma   90.00
#
_symmetry.space_group_name_H-M   'P 1'
#
loop_
_entity.id
_entity.type
_entity.pdbx_description
1 polymer ?
#
loop_
_entity_poly.entity_id
_entity_poly.type
_entity_poly.pdbx_seq_one_letter_code
_entity_poly.pdbx_strand_id
1 'polypeptide(L)'
;MSQDEPSNVNVNDLQDLKDRMKLIVEADPKQYHNDFSLKRYLRAFKNVDSAFQAILKTNKWRDQYGVSTLGDSDAIKIHGNKARVLRHRDCIGRPVIYIPAKNHNSNDRDIDELTKFIVYCLEEACKKCFEEVVDSLCIVFDLSGFSTACMDYQLVKNLIWLLSKHYPERLGVCLIINAPGIFSTIWPVIRQWLDENTAKKVVFVDNEIDLCKHLIPDILPTDM
;
A
#
# COMPACT_ATOMS: atom_id res chain seq x y z
N MET A 1 -2.95 -2.15 -23.52
CA MET A 1 -3.06 -2.08 -22.04
C MET A 1 -4.45 -1.59 -21.72
N SER A 2 -5.34 -2.49 -21.31
CA SER A 2 -6.70 -2.14 -20.90
C SER A 2 -6.59 -1.29 -19.62
N GLN A 3 -6.89 0.00 -19.75
CA GLN A 3 -7.13 0.86 -18.61
C GLN A 3 -8.42 0.37 -17.97
N ASP A 4 -8.34 -0.30 -16.82
CA ASP A 4 -9.50 -0.36 -15.94
C ASP A 4 -9.67 1.07 -15.40
N GLU A 5 -10.53 1.85 -16.04
CA GLU A 5 -10.99 3.12 -15.47
C GLU A 5 -11.49 2.85 -14.04
N PRO A 6 -11.07 3.62 -13.03
CA PRO A 6 -11.54 3.42 -11.67
C PRO A 6 -13.06 3.48 -11.69
N SER A 7 -13.72 2.42 -11.22
CA SER A 7 -15.17 2.27 -11.23
C SER A 7 -15.82 3.59 -10.82
N ASN A 8 -16.56 4.20 -11.75
CA ASN A 8 -17.07 5.55 -11.55
C ASN A 8 -18.01 5.53 -10.33
N VAL A 9 -17.67 6.30 -9.30
CA VAL A 9 -18.43 6.33 -8.05
C VAL A 9 -19.76 7.03 -8.31
N ASN A 10 -20.86 6.48 -7.79
CA ASN A 10 -22.17 7.12 -7.91
C ASN A 10 -22.11 8.55 -7.32
N VAL A 11 -22.56 9.53 -8.09
CA VAL A 11 -22.48 10.96 -7.71
C VAL A 11 -23.33 11.25 -6.47
N ASN A 12 -24.49 10.60 -6.33
CA ASN A 12 -25.37 10.78 -5.17
C ASN A 12 -24.72 10.18 -3.92
N ASP A 13 -24.11 9.00 -4.02
CA ASP A 13 -23.39 8.37 -2.90
C ASP A 13 -22.20 9.23 -2.45
N LEU A 14 -21.48 9.81 -3.41
CA LEU A 14 -20.39 10.74 -3.11
C LEU A 14 -20.91 11.99 -2.40
N GLN A 15 -22.03 12.56 -2.86
CA GLN A 15 -22.61 13.74 -2.23
C GLN A 15 -23.11 13.43 -0.81
N ASP A 16 -23.82 12.32 -0.59
CA ASP A 16 -24.25 11.90 0.76
C ASP A 16 -23.03 11.71 1.68
N LEU A 17 -21.97 11.04 1.21
CA LEU A 17 -20.76 10.88 2.00
C LEU A 17 -20.09 12.23 2.34
N LYS A 18 -20.06 13.17 1.39
CA LYS A 18 -19.53 14.53 1.62
C LYS A 18 -20.34 15.27 2.67
N ASP A 19 -21.66 15.19 2.63
CA ASP A 19 -22.54 15.87 3.58
C ASP A 19 -22.36 15.30 4.99
N ARG A 20 -22.22 13.98 5.13
CA ARG A 20 -21.91 13.34 6.43
C ARG A 20 -20.53 13.73 6.95
N MET A 21 -19.52 13.74 6.08
CA MET A 21 -18.16 14.11 6.47
C MET A 21 -18.04 15.59 6.84
N LYS A 22 -18.85 16.47 6.24
CA LYS A 22 -18.88 17.89 6.60
C LYS A 22 -19.17 18.10 8.08
N LEU A 23 -20.16 17.38 8.63
CA LEU A 23 -20.50 17.44 10.06
C LEU A 23 -19.33 17.01 10.96
N ILE A 24 -18.55 16.01 10.53
CA ILE A 24 -17.38 15.53 11.26
C ILE A 24 -16.24 16.56 11.21
N VAL A 25 -15.98 17.15 10.05
CA VAL A 25 -14.92 18.15 9.85
C VAL A 25 -15.24 19.46 10.57
N GLU A 26 -16.52 19.85 10.65
CA GLU A 26 -16.95 21.00 11.45
C GLU A 26 -16.68 20.81 12.95
N ALA A 27 -16.81 19.57 13.45
CA ALA A 27 -16.50 19.24 14.84
C ALA A 27 -14.99 19.09 15.09
N ASP A 28 -14.24 18.53 14.14
CA ASP A 28 -12.79 18.36 14.20
C ASP A 28 -12.14 18.49 12.81
N PRO A 29 -11.54 19.66 12.49
CA PRO A 29 -10.92 19.91 11.20
C PRO A 29 -9.79 18.95 10.81
N LYS A 30 -9.20 18.23 11.78
CA LYS A 30 -8.13 17.26 11.52
C LYS A 30 -8.63 16.01 10.81
N GLN A 31 -9.94 15.75 10.86
CA GLN A 31 -10.58 14.58 10.24
C GLN A 31 -10.98 14.82 8.78
N TYR A 32 -10.42 15.84 8.14
CA TYR A 32 -10.70 16.17 6.76
C TYR A 32 -10.25 15.08 5.77
N HIS A 33 -11.11 14.81 4.78
CA HIS A 33 -10.81 14.01 3.60
C HIS A 33 -11.23 14.77 2.35
N ASN A 34 -10.36 14.76 1.33
CA ASN A 34 -10.68 15.31 0.03
C ASN A 34 -11.55 14.33 -0.81
N ASP A 35 -12.09 14.83 -1.92
CA ASP A 35 -12.98 14.07 -2.81
C ASP A 35 -12.32 12.77 -3.34
N PHE A 36 -11.02 12.78 -3.63
CA PHE A 36 -10.29 11.60 -4.09
C PHE A 36 -10.26 10.50 -3.02
N SER A 37 -10.00 10.89 -1.77
CA SER A 37 -10.07 9.98 -0.63
C SER A 37 -11.46 9.41 -0.46
N LEU A 38 -12.51 10.24 -0.47
CA LEU A 38 -13.89 9.76 -0.32
C LEU A 38 -14.27 8.76 -1.42
N LYS A 39 -13.88 9.02 -2.68
CA LYS A 39 -14.06 8.10 -3.79
C LYS A 39 -13.36 6.76 -3.56
N ARG A 40 -12.12 6.74 -3.03
CA ARG A 40 -11.41 5.48 -2.67
C ARG A 40 -12.20 4.66 -1.65
N TYR A 41 -12.72 5.31 -0.60
CA TYR A 41 -13.53 4.62 0.40
C TYR A 41 -14.84 4.08 -0.20
N LEU A 42 -15.54 4.83 -1.04
CA LEU A 42 -16.73 4.33 -1.71
C LEU A 42 -16.45 3.13 -2.63
N ARG A 43 -15.35 3.16 -3.37
CA ARG A 43 -14.93 2.02 -4.21
C ARG A 43 -14.63 0.76 -3.39
N ALA A 44 -13.97 0.90 -2.24
CA ALA A 44 -13.63 -0.22 -1.37
C ALA A 44 -14.83 -0.78 -0.59
N PHE A 45 -15.64 0.09 0.00
CA PHE A 45 -16.70 -0.28 0.95
C PHE A 45 -18.11 -0.34 0.33
N LYS A 46 -18.23 -0.04 -0.96
CA LYS A 46 -19.39 -0.25 -1.86
C LYS A 46 -20.66 0.55 -1.55
N ASN A 47 -20.86 1.01 -0.32
CA ASN A 47 -21.98 1.87 0.08
C ASN A 47 -21.53 2.97 1.05
N VAL A 48 -22.36 4.01 1.16
CA VAL A 48 -22.07 5.21 1.94
C VAL A 48 -21.88 4.92 3.42
N ASP A 49 -22.76 4.13 4.04
CA ASP A 49 -22.68 3.82 5.48
C ASP A 49 -21.37 3.11 5.83
N SER A 50 -20.99 2.12 5.02
CA SER A 50 -19.78 1.33 5.24
C SER A 50 -18.52 2.16 5.00
N ALA A 51 -18.53 3.01 3.96
CA ALA A 51 -17.44 3.95 3.69
C ALA A 51 -17.26 4.96 4.82
N PHE A 52 -18.36 5.57 5.29
CA PHE A 52 -18.35 6.52 6.39
C PHE A 52 -17.82 5.90 7.68
N GLN A 53 -18.31 4.71 8.06
CA GLN A 53 -17.83 4.00 9.25
C GLN A 53 -16.35 3.60 9.13
N ALA A 54 -15.88 3.24 7.94
CA ALA A 54 -14.47 2.92 7.71
C ALA A 54 -13.56 4.15 7.82
N ILE A 55 -14.02 5.33 7.36
CA ILE A 55 -13.31 6.59 7.53
C ILE A 55 -13.16 6.91 9.03
N LEU A 56 -14.25 6.88 9.78
CA LEU A 56 -14.22 7.16 11.23
C LEU A 56 -13.29 6.22 11.98
N LYS A 57 -13.34 4.91 11.66
CA LYS A 57 -12.41 3.91 12.22
C LYS A 57 -10.97 4.20 11.85
N THR A 58 -10.71 4.65 10.63
CA THR A 58 -9.37 5.00 10.18
C THR A 58 -8.87 6.23 10.92
N ASN A 59 -9.66 7.29 11.04
CA ASN A 59 -9.26 8.51 11.76
C ASN A 59 -8.92 8.21 13.21
N LYS A 60 -9.79 7.46 13.90
CA LYS A 60 -9.53 7.01 15.27
C LYS A 60 -8.25 6.16 15.38
N TRP A 61 -8.04 5.23 14.44
CA TRP A 61 -6.82 4.42 14.42
C TRP A 61 -5.58 5.28 14.20
N ARG A 62 -5.62 6.26 13.30
CA ARG A 62 -4.49 7.15 13.00
C ARG A 62 -4.04 7.91 14.25
N ASP A 63 -4.99 8.42 15.02
CA ASP A 63 -4.70 9.14 16.27
C ASP A 63 -4.14 8.20 17.34
N GLN A 64 -4.78 7.05 17.56
CA GLN A 64 -4.35 6.08 18.58
C GLN A 64 -2.99 5.45 18.26
N TYR A 65 -2.71 5.22 16.98
CA TYR A 65 -1.46 4.63 16.51
C TYR A 65 -0.32 5.65 16.40
N GLY A 66 -0.63 6.95 16.49
CA GLY A 66 0.36 8.02 16.39
C GLY A 66 0.94 8.18 14.98
N VAL A 67 0.12 8.01 13.94
CA VAL A 67 0.59 8.02 12.53
C VAL A 67 1.32 9.32 12.17
N SER A 68 0.85 10.46 12.70
CA SER A 68 1.45 11.77 12.46
C SER A 68 2.86 11.93 13.02
N THR A 69 3.26 11.13 14.02
CA THR A 69 4.56 11.21 14.70
C THR A 69 5.48 10.03 14.35
N LEU A 70 5.08 9.15 13.42
CA LEU A 70 5.91 8.00 13.03
C LEU A 70 7.26 8.41 12.44
N GLY A 71 7.36 9.59 11.83
CA GLY A 71 8.60 10.15 11.28
C GLY A 71 9.73 10.30 12.30
N ASP A 72 9.39 10.38 13.59
CA ASP A 72 10.34 10.54 14.69
C ASP A 72 10.70 9.20 15.37
N SER A 73 10.12 8.08 14.91
CA SER A 73 10.34 6.76 15.48
C SER A 73 11.71 6.19 15.10
N ASP A 74 12.38 5.56 16.07
CA ASP A 74 13.63 4.83 15.82
C ASP A 74 13.45 3.64 14.86
N ALA A 75 12.21 3.13 14.67
CA ALA A 75 11.88 2.10 13.69
C ALA A 75 12.41 2.43 12.29
N ILE A 76 12.40 3.71 11.89
CA ILE A 76 12.86 4.15 10.57
C ILE A 76 14.37 3.92 10.41
N LYS A 77 15.15 4.21 11.46
CA LYS A 77 16.59 4.01 11.47
C LYS A 77 16.93 2.52 11.52
N ILE A 78 16.22 1.77 12.37
CA ILE A 78 16.47 0.34 12.60
C ILE A 78 16.09 -0.49 11.36
N HIS A 79 15.01 -0.14 10.67
CA HIS A 79 14.44 -0.94 9.57
C HIS A 79 14.64 -0.32 8.18
N GLY A 80 15.40 0.76 8.05
CA GLY A 80 15.58 1.50 6.80
C GLY A 80 16.17 0.71 5.62
N ASN A 81 16.78 -0.45 5.88
CA ASN A 81 17.24 -1.37 4.83
C ASN A 81 16.14 -2.35 4.35
N LYS A 82 14.99 -2.44 5.04
CA LYS A 82 13.92 -3.39 4.68
C LYS A 82 12.97 -2.85 3.62
N ALA A 83 12.83 -1.53 3.50
CA ALA A 83 12.05 -0.90 2.45
C ALA A 83 12.51 0.54 2.20
N ARG A 84 12.29 1.05 0.99
CA ARG A 84 12.60 2.44 0.61
C ARG A 84 11.53 2.99 -0.33
N VAL A 85 10.99 4.17 -0.01
CA VAL A 85 10.16 4.93 -0.96
C VAL A 85 11.08 5.66 -1.92
N LEU A 86 11.06 5.27 -3.20
CA LEU A 86 11.99 5.77 -4.20
C LEU A 86 11.76 7.24 -4.53
N ARG A 87 12.79 7.89 -5.10
CA ARG A 87 12.68 9.25 -5.63
C ARG A 87 11.92 9.26 -6.96
N HIS A 88 12.22 8.28 -7.80
CA HIS A 88 11.58 8.11 -9.11
C HIS A 88 10.25 7.37 -8.97
N ARG A 89 9.43 7.50 -10.02
CA ARG A 89 8.09 6.92 -10.13
C ARG A 89 8.11 5.78 -11.14
N ASP A 90 7.05 4.98 -11.13
CA ASP A 90 6.80 4.01 -12.19
C ASP A 90 6.43 4.72 -13.51
N CYS A 91 6.31 3.95 -14.60
CA CYS A 91 6.06 4.47 -15.96
C CYS A 91 4.72 5.23 -16.10
N ILE A 92 3.82 5.13 -15.13
CA ILE A 92 2.53 5.83 -15.13
C ILE A 92 2.42 6.87 -14.01
N GLY A 93 3.50 7.11 -13.25
CA GLY A 93 3.59 8.18 -12.25
C GLY A 93 3.29 7.76 -10.81
N ARG A 94 3.11 6.47 -10.51
CA ARG A 94 2.90 5.98 -9.14
C ARG A 94 4.18 6.12 -8.31
N PRO A 95 4.09 6.60 -7.06
CA PRO A 95 5.17 6.45 -6.10
C PRO A 95 5.53 4.96 -5.94
N VAL A 96 6.84 4.66 -5.89
CA VAL A 96 7.35 3.30 -5.78
C VAL A 96 7.87 3.04 -4.37
N ILE A 97 7.38 1.97 -3.74
CA ILE A 97 7.94 1.39 -2.52
C ILE A 97 8.74 0.15 -2.92
N TYR A 98 10.05 0.16 -2.70
CA TYR A 98 10.94 -0.96 -2.97
C TYR A 98 11.23 -1.75 -1.70
N ILE A 99 11.12 -3.08 -1.77
CA ILE A 99 11.27 -4.00 -0.64
C ILE A 99 12.20 -5.15 -1.03
N PRO A 100 13.49 -5.12 -0.64
CA PRO A 100 14.39 -6.26 -0.79
C PRO A 100 14.09 -7.32 0.29
N ALA A 101 13.43 -8.41 -0.09
CA ALA A 101 12.94 -9.40 0.86
C ALA A 101 14.06 -10.13 1.60
N LYS A 102 15.27 -10.22 1.01
CA LYS A 102 16.48 -10.78 1.66
C LYS A 102 16.84 -10.11 2.99
N ASN A 103 16.44 -8.85 3.20
CA ASN A 103 16.74 -8.10 4.41
C ASN A 103 15.74 -8.36 5.56
N HIS A 104 14.74 -9.22 5.32
CA HIS A 104 13.83 -9.67 6.35
C HIS A 104 14.21 -11.07 6.85
N ASN A 105 14.11 -11.25 8.18
CA ASN A 105 14.22 -12.55 8.82
C ASN A 105 13.03 -12.70 9.76
N SER A 106 12.25 -13.74 9.53
CA SER A 106 11.04 -14.04 10.29
C SER A 106 11.37 -14.44 11.73
N ASN A 107 12.56 -14.97 12.00
CA ASN A 107 12.92 -15.41 13.35
C ASN A 107 13.50 -14.28 14.22
N ASP A 108 13.85 -13.13 13.63
CA ASP A 108 14.49 -12.02 14.32
C ASP A 108 13.79 -10.71 13.94
N ARG A 109 12.66 -10.46 14.62
CA ARG A 109 11.78 -9.34 14.31
C ARG A 109 10.96 -8.91 15.52
N ASP A 110 10.74 -7.59 15.59
CA ASP A 110 9.64 -7.01 16.35
C ASP A 110 8.51 -6.67 15.37
N ILE A 111 7.35 -7.31 15.55
CA ILE A 111 6.19 -7.13 14.65
C ILE A 111 5.63 -5.71 14.74
N ASP A 112 5.62 -5.12 15.92
CA ASP A 112 5.00 -3.81 16.13
C ASP A 112 5.88 -2.71 15.53
N GLU A 113 7.20 -2.77 15.74
CA GLU A 113 8.16 -1.83 15.13
C GLU A 113 8.20 -1.97 13.60
N LEU A 114 8.14 -3.19 13.07
CA LEU A 114 8.05 -3.41 11.62
C LEU A 114 6.72 -2.90 11.04
N THR A 115 5.62 -3.08 11.77
CA THR A 115 4.31 -2.57 11.34
C THR A 115 4.32 -1.03 11.32
N LYS A 116 4.92 -0.38 12.31
CA LYS A 116 5.12 1.09 12.31
C LYS A 116 5.95 1.53 11.11
N PHE A 117 7.02 0.81 10.79
CA PHE A 117 7.85 1.11 9.63
C PHE A 117 7.10 0.93 8.29
N ILE A 118 6.26 -0.09 8.17
CA ILE A 118 5.38 -0.28 7.00
C ILE A 118 4.41 0.90 6.86
N VAL A 119 3.75 1.29 7.95
CA VAL A 119 2.83 2.44 7.97
C VAL A 119 3.56 3.72 7.56
N TYR A 120 4.76 3.95 8.08
CA TYR A 120 5.60 5.09 7.67
C TYR A 120 5.88 5.08 6.16
N CYS A 121 6.29 3.94 5.58
CA CYS A 121 6.54 3.84 4.14
C CYS A 121 5.29 4.11 3.30
N LEU A 122 4.12 3.63 3.75
CA LEU A 122 2.84 3.89 3.09
C LEU A 122 2.48 5.39 3.14
N GLU A 123 2.65 6.04 4.30
CA GLU A 123 2.40 7.47 4.46
C GLU A 123 3.33 8.31 3.57
N GLU A 124 4.63 8.02 3.55
CA GLU A 124 5.61 8.71 2.71
C GLU A 124 5.31 8.53 1.21
N ALA A 125 4.89 7.33 0.80
CA ALA A 125 4.47 7.08 -0.57
C ALA A 125 3.16 7.83 -0.91
N CYS A 126 2.18 7.85 0.00
CA CYS A 126 0.93 8.58 -0.19
C CYS A 126 1.16 10.10 -0.30
N LYS A 127 2.08 10.69 0.48
CA LYS A 127 2.45 12.11 0.36
C LYS A 127 3.03 12.46 -1.00
N LYS A 128 3.64 11.48 -1.68
CA LYS A 128 4.16 11.64 -3.05
C LYS A 128 3.08 11.43 -4.12
N CYS A 129 1.84 11.06 -3.80
CA CYS A 129 0.78 10.97 -4.81
C CYS A 129 0.36 12.36 -5.30
N PHE A 130 0.14 12.49 -6.60
CA PHE A 130 -0.56 13.63 -7.19
C PHE A 130 -1.98 13.17 -7.47
N GLU A 131 -2.90 13.31 -6.52
CA GLU A 131 -4.18 12.58 -6.52
C GLU A 131 -5.08 12.90 -7.73
N GLU A 132 -4.87 14.02 -8.42
CA GLU A 132 -5.55 14.36 -9.67
C GLU A 132 -5.13 13.49 -10.86
N VAL A 133 -3.92 12.93 -10.81
CA VAL A 133 -3.31 12.14 -11.90
C VAL A 133 -3.15 10.68 -11.47
N VAL A 134 -2.55 10.46 -10.30
CA VAL A 134 -2.25 9.14 -9.75
C VAL A 134 -2.40 9.15 -8.24
N ASP A 135 -3.39 8.40 -7.75
CA ASP A 135 -3.68 8.24 -6.33
C ASP A 135 -3.36 6.83 -5.78
N SER A 136 -2.70 6.01 -6.61
CA SER A 136 -2.27 4.64 -6.29
C SER A 136 -0.75 4.49 -6.25
N LEU A 137 -0.30 3.40 -5.65
CA LEU A 137 1.10 3.08 -5.35
C LEU A 137 1.57 1.88 -6.18
N CYS A 138 2.87 1.87 -6.49
CA CYS A 138 3.59 0.69 -6.97
C CYS A 138 4.41 0.13 -5.80
N ILE A 139 4.21 -1.14 -5.47
CA ILE A 139 5.05 -1.86 -4.49
C ILE A 139 5.88 -2.88 -5.25
N VAL A 140 7.19 -2.90 -5.02
CA VAL A 140 8.13 -3.84 -5.64
C VAL A 140 8.73 -4.72 -4.57
N PHE A 141 8.46 -6.02 -4.63
CA PHE A 141 9.15 -7.02 -3.84
C PHE A 141 10.27 -7.63 -4.67
N ASP A 142 11.51 -7.36 -4.28
CA ASP A 142 12.68 -8.04 -4.82
C ASP A 142 12.98 -9.30 -4.02
N LEU A 143 12.85 -10.45 -4.67
CA LEU A 143 13.10 -11.77 -4.08
C LEU A 143 14.51 -12.29 -4.40
N SER A 144 15.40 -11.45 -4.93
CA SER A 144 16.82 -11.79 -5.05
C SER A 144 17.43 -12.08 -3.67
N GLY A 145 18.05 -13.24 -3.51
CA GLY A 145 18.57 -13.72 -2.23
C GLY A 145 17.49 -14.15 -1.22
N PHE A 146 16.24 -14.28 -1.64
CA PHE A 146 15.16 -14.74 -0.78
C PHE A 146 15.38 -16.17 -0.28
N SER A 147 15.23 -16.36 1.03
CA SER A 147 15.23 -17.68 1.68
C SER A 147 13.90 -17.92 2.39
N THR A 148 13.64 -19.15 2.83
CA THR A 148 12.43 -19.46 3.62
C THR A 148 12.36 -18.69 4.93
N ALA A 149 13.50 -18.31 5.52
CA ALA A 149 13.56 -17.44 6.69
C ALA A 149 13.07 -16.02 6.39
N CYS A 150 13.05 -15.58 5.13
CA CYS A 150 12.50 -14.29 4.74
C CYS A 150 10.96 -14.30 4.62
N MET A 151 10.32 -15.48 4.58
CA MET A 151 8.86 -15.57 4.51
C MET A 151 8.24 -15.32 5.87
N ASP A 152 7.48 -14.23 5.99
CA ASP A 152 6.72 -13.90 7.19
C ASP A 152 5.23 -13.69 6.88
N TYR A 153 4.47 -14.75 7.06
CA TYR A 153 3.03 -14.74 6.85
C TYR A 153 2.28 -13.76 7.76
N GLN A 154 2.80 -13.46 8.95
CA GLN A 154 2.16 -12.52 9.87
C GLN A 154 2.28 -11.09 9.35
N LEU A 155 3.49 -10.68 8.92
CA LEU A 155 3.67 -9.36 8.32
C LEU A 155 2.94 -9.21 6.99
N VAL A 156 2.92 -10.26 6.15
CA VAL A 156 2.12 -10.23 4.91
C VAL A 156 0.65 -10.01 5.22
N LYS A 157 0.08 -10.73 6.20
CA LYS A 157 -1.30 -10.51 6.66
C LYS A 157 -1.52 -9.10 7.22
N ASN A 158 -0.57 -8.57 8.00
CA ASN A 158 -0.65 -7.21 8.53
C ASN A 158 -0.66 -6.16 7.40
N LEU A 159 0.21 -6.32 6.39
CA LEU A 159 0.25 -5.43 5.23
C LEU A 159 -1.07 -5.48 4.45
N ILE A 160 -1.60 -6.68 4.18
CA ILE A 160 -2.90 -6.85 3.50
C ILE A 160 -4.01 -6.18 4.31
N TRP A 161 -4.01 -6.36 5.64
CA TRP A 161 -4.99 -5.77 6.54
C TRP A 161 -4.91 -4.24 6.54
N LEU A 162 -3.71 -3.66 6.63
CA LEU A 162 -3.49 -2.21 6.54
C LEU A 162 -4.01 -1.65 5.22
N LEU A 163 -3.62 -2.26 4.09
CA LEU A 163 -4.05 -1.85 2.76
C LEU A 163 -5.57 -1.96 2.58
N SER A 164 -6.21 -2.97 3.17
CA SER A 164 -7.65 -3.18 3.06
C SER A 164 -8.48 -2.27 3.97
N LYS A 165 -7.96 -1.90 5.15
CA LYS A 165 -8.73 -1.18 6.17
C LYS A 165 -8.43 0.30 6.25
N HIS A 166 -7.16 0.68 6.13
CA HIS A 166 -6.69 2.04 6.41
C HIS A 166 -6.13 2.75 5.17
N TYR A 167 -5.74 1.99 4.14
CA TYR A 167 -5.25 2.52 2.87
C TYR A 167 -6.05 1.97 1.67
N PRO A 168 -7.39 2.01 1.72
CA PRO A 168 -8.23 1.39 0.70
C PRO A 168 -7.93 1.95 -0.69
N GLU A 169 -7.91 1.06 -1.69
CA GLU A 169 -7.65 1.41 -3.10
C GLU A 169 -6.31 2.12 -3.36
N ARG A 170 -5.36 2.13 -2.40
CA ARG A 170 -4.02 2.68 -2.62
C ARG A 170 -3.10 1.76 -3.41
N LEU A 171 -3.27 0.43 -3.34
CA LEU A 171 -2.46 -0.47 -4.16
C LEU A 171 -2.89 -0.35 -5.62
N GLY A 172 -1.98 0.06 -6.50
CA GLY A 172 -2.16 0.09 -7.95
C GLY A 172 -1.54 -1.13 -8.64
N VAL A 173 -0.30 -1.47 -8.27
CA VAL A 173 0.39 -2.68 -8.73
C VAL A 173 1.38 -3.15 -7.66
N CYS A 174 1.51 -4.47 -7.52
CA CYS A 174 2.52 -5.14 -6.70
C CYS A 174 3.39 -5.99 -7.63
N LEU A 175 4.63 -5.58 -7.88
CA LEU A 175 5.58 -6.29 -8.73
C LEU A 175 6.38 -7.26 -7.87
N ILE A 176 6.39 -8.53 -8.25
CA ILE A 176 7.28 -9.54 -7.68
C ILE A 176 8.39 -9.80 -8.69
N ILE A 177 9.62 -9.40 -8.37
CA ILE A 177 10.79 -9.58 -9.23
C ILE A 177 11.73 -10.63 -8.63
N ASN A 178 12.53 -11.28 -9.48
CA ASN A 178 13.53 -12.28 -9.07
C ASN A 178 12.95 -13.43 -8.21
N ALA A 179 11.70 -13.82 -8.48
CA ALA A 179 11.01 -14.83 -7.69
C ALA A 179 11.70 -16.21 -7.82
N PRO A 180 12.19 -16.81 -6.72
CA PRO A 180 12.75 -18.15 -6.77
C PRO A 180 11.64 -19.19 -6.99
N GLY A 181 11.99 -20.35 -7.55
CA GLY A 181 11.02 -21.40 -7.87
C GLY A 181 10.13 -21.84 -6.69
N ILE A 182 10.63 -21.76 -5.45
CA ILE A 182 9.86 -22.05 -4.23
C ILE A 182 8.62 -21.15 -4.08
N PHE A 183 8.64 -19.93 -4.62
CA PHE A 183 7.54 -18.97 -4.48
C PHE A 183 6.27 -19.42 -5.20
N SER A 184 6.37 -20.35 -6.16
CA SER A 184 5.22 -21.04 -6.78
C SER A 184 4.35 -21.79 -5.77
N THR A 185 4.92 -22.21 -4.62
CA THR A 185 4.17 -22.86 -3.53
C THR A 185 3.63 -21.87 -2.49
N ILE A 186 4.32 -20.73 -2.32
CA ILE A 186 3.94 -19.69 -1.36
C ILE A 186 2.77 -18.85 -1.89
N TRP A 187 2.80 -18.47 -3.17
CA TRP A 187 1.79 -17.58 -3.75
C TRP A 187 0.35 -18.10 -3.62
N PRO A 188 0.02 -19.38 -3.89
CA PRO A 188 -1.32 -19.90 -3.69
C PRO A 188 -1.86 -19.69 -2.27
N VAL A 189 -1.00 -19.76 -1.25
CA VAL A 189 -1.38 -19.50 0.15
C VAL A 189 -1.71 -18.03 0.37
N ILE A 190 -0.85 -17.12 -0.10
CA ILE A 190 -1.08 -15.67 0.01
C ILE A 190 -2.33 -15.25 -0.77
N ARG A 191 -2.53 -15.81 -1.97
CA ARG A 191 -3.65 -15.52 -2.86
C ARG A 191 -5.01 -15.76 -2.19
N GLN A 192 -5.12 -16.72 -1.27
CA GLN A 192 -6.36 -16.99 -0.52
C GLN A 192 -6.74 -15.86 0.45
N TRP A 193 -5.80 -14.97 0.81
CA TRP A 193 -6.05 -13.84 1.69
C TRP A 193 -6.42 -12.56 0.94
N LEU A 194 -6.30 -12.57 -0.39
CA LEU A 194 -6.55 -11.43 -1.25
C LEU A 194 -7.92 -11.57 -1.91
N ASP A 195 -8.69 -10.49 -1.89
CA ASP A 195 -9.84 -10.36 -2.78
C ASP A 195 -9.39 -10.34 -4.25
N GLU A 196 -10.33 -10.57 -5.17
CA GLU A 196 -10.01 -10.67 -6.60
C GLU A 196 -9.40 -9.40 -7.19
N ASN A 197 -9.83 -8.22 -6.73
CA ASN A 197 -9.29 -6.95 -7.24
C ASN A 197 -7.83 -6.79 -6.80
N THR A 198 -7.53 -7.07 -5.53
CA THR A 198 -6.16 -6.99 -5.01
C THR A 198 -5.25 -8.04 -5.64
N ALA A 199 -5.73 -9.26 -5.84
CA ALA A 199 -4.94 -10.31 -6.46
C ALA A 199 -4.55 -10.01 -7.91
N LYS A 200 -5.44 -9.39 -8.70
CA LYS A 200 -5.16 -8.98 -10.09
C LYS A 200 -4.05 -7.92 -10.19
N LYS A 201 -3.78 -7.20 -9.10
CA LYS A 201 -2.74 -6.18 -9.03
C LYS A 201 -1.35 -6.77 -8.75
N VAL A 202 -1.26 -8.06 -8.40
CA VAL A 202 0.03 -8.74 -8.20
C VAL A 202 0.54 -9.27 -9.53
N VAL A 203 1.72 -8.83 -9.94
CA VAL A 203 2.35 -9.18 -11.22
C VAL A 203 3.71 -9.81 -10.94
N PHE A 204 3.88 -11.05 -11.40
CA PHE A 204 5.17 -11.71 -11.44
C PHE A 204 5.92 -11.25 -12.69
N VAL A 205 7.14 -10.75 -12.50
CA VAL A 205 7.97 -10.20 -13.57
C VAL A 205 9.07 -11.20 -13.88
N ASP A 206 9.05 -11.75 -15.09
CA ASP A 206 9.93 -12.85 -15.49
C ASP A 206 11.32 -12.38 -15.95
N ASN A 207 11.39 -11.19 -16.54
CA ASN A 207 12.63 -10.63 -17.09
C ASN A 207 12.61 -9.09 -17.10
N GLU A 208 13.74 -8.49 -17.46
CA GLU A 208 13.90 -7.04 -17.49
C GLU A 208 12.99 -6.34 -18.51
N ILE A 209 12.70 -6.97 -19.66
CA ILE A 209 11.79 -6.41 -20.66
C ILE A 209 10.38 -6.29 -20.08
N ASP A 210 9.94 -7.28 -19.31
CA ASP A 210 8.66 -7.23 -18.60
C ASP A 210 8.67 -6.16 -17.50
N LEU A 211 9.79 -5.99 -16.79
CA LEU A 211 9.94 -4.93 -15.78
C LEU A 211 9.79 -3.53 -16.41
N CYS A 212 10.41 -3.30 -17.57
CA CYS A 212 10.36 -2.05 -18.33
C CYS A 212 8.94 -1.62 -18.72
N LYS A 213 7.96 -2.55 -18.76
CA LYS A 213 6.54 -2.21 -18.96
C LYS A 213 5.94 -1.46 -17.78
N HIS A 214 6.55 -1.58 -16.60
CA HIS A 214 6.06 -1.01 -15.35
C HIS A 214 6.95 0.12 -14.82
N LEU A 215 8.27 -0.05 -14.82
CA LEU A 215 9.23 0.95 -14.34
C LEU A 215 10.58 0.82 -15.03
N ILE A 216 11.38 1.87 -15.00
CA ILE A 216 12.76 1.86 -15.53
C ILE A 216 13.65 1.12 -14.51
N PRO A 217 14.34 0.02 -14.87
CA PRO A 217 15.13 -0.78 -13.92
C PRO A 217 16.17 0.02 -13.12
N ASP A 218 16.80 1.01 -13.74
CA ASP A 218 17.83 1.87 -13.13
C ASP A 218 17.37 2.65 -11.89
N ILE A 219 16.05 2.77 -11.67
CA ILE A 219 15.54 3.41 -10.45
C ILE A 219 15.66 2.50 -9.22
N LEU A 220 15.83 1.19 -9.42
CA LEU A 220 15.89 0.21 -8.35
C LEU A 220 17.22 0.33 -7.59
N PRO A 221 17.20 0.38 -6.25
CA PRO A 221 18.41 0.46 -5.44
C PRO A 221 19.31 -0.78 -5.59
N THR A 222 20.61 -0.56 -5.73
CA THR A 222 21.64 -1.61 -5.67
C THR A 222 22.39 -1.62 -4.32
N ASP A 223 22.13 -0.62 -3.48
CA ASP A 223 22.78 -0.36 -2.20
C ASP A 223 22.00 -0.90 -0.98
N MET A 224 20.98 -1.72 -1.22
CA MET A 224 20.10 -2.28 -0.18
C MET A 224 20.24 -3.79 -0.03
#